data_AF-A0A0N1FMX1-F1
#
_entry.id   AF-A0A0N1FMX1-F1
#
_cell.length_a   1.000
_cell.length_b   1.000
_cell.length_c   1.000
_cell.angle_alpha   90.00
_cell.angle_beta   90.00
_cell.angle_gamma   90.00
#
_symmetry.space_group_name_H-M   'P 1'
#
loop_
_entity.id
_entity.type
_entity.pdbx_description
1 polymer ?
#
loop_
_entity_poly.entity_id
_entity_poly.type
_entity_poly.pdbx_seq_one_letter_code
_entity_poly.pdbx_strand_id
1 'polypeptide(L)'
;MRNVTRLRTHKDRLQEDQADLLKQALLPFAETSPAMRDAVGRLYVQIKNLTTPDPGTTEPFVMIRPAQNAAVVDWLEANSKRPMKAMRVWALLFDHLMPHTGQIMLTREEISEAIGIRADDVSQIMNELVKFGAIFSERERVEGLRGPGLVRYYMNRHVAEVGSRATQEELALIPKPGTKLEIVQGGKR
;
A
#
# COMPACT_ATOMS: atom_id res chain seq x y z
N MET A 1 -12.17 -27.63 0.23
CA MET A 1 -11.02 -26.70 0.35
C MET A 1 -9.74 -27.51 0.30
N ARG A 2 -8.84 -27.26 -0.67
CA ARG A 2 -7.49 -27.83 -0.65
C ARG A 2 -6.62 -26.91 0.22
N ASN A 3 -6.13 -27.41 1.35
CA ASN A 3 -5.12 -26.71 2.13
C ASN A 3 -3.80 -26.80 1.37
N VAL A 4 -3.39 -25.71 0.71
CA VAL A 4 -2.06 -25.58 0.13
C VAL A 4 -1.14 -25.15 1.28
N THR A 5 -0.44 -26.11 1.90
CA THR A 5 0.52 -25.82 2.96
C THR A 5 1.92 -25.74 2.35
N ARG A 6 2.52 -24.54 2.34
CA ARG A 6 3.87 -24.32 1.81
C ARG A 6 4.91 -24.94 2.75
N LEU A 7 5.94 -25.56 2.15
CA LEU A 7 7.16 -25.92 2.85
C LEU A 7 7.91 -24.62 3.24
N ARG A 8 7.83 -24.24 4.51
CA ARG A 8 8.67 -23.18 5.09
C ARG A 8 10.02 -23.76 5.48
N THR A 9 11.06 -23.43 4.73
CA THR A 9 12.41 -23.89 5.04
C THR A 9 12.90 -23.24 6.34
N HIS A 10 13.93 -23.82 6.96
CA HIS A 10 14.59 -23.20 8.12
C HIS A 10 15.17 -21.82 7.77
N LYS A 11 15.70 -21.68 6.54
CA LYS A 11 16.25 -20.43 6.04
C LYS A 11 15.18 -19.34 5.91
N ASP A 12 14.00 -19.69 5.37
CA ASP A 12 12.89 -18.74 5.21
C ASP A 12 12.41 -18.22 6.57
N ARG A 13 12.25 -19.13 7.56
CA ARG A 13 11.88 -18.76 8.93
C ARG A 13 12.90 -17.84 9.59
N LEU A 14 14.19 -18.19 9.48
CA LEU A 14 15.27 -17.38 10.03
C LEU A 14 15.28 -15.96 9.42
N GLN A 15 15.03 -15.85 8.12
CA GLN A 15 14.98 -14.57 7.42
C GLN A 15 13.74 -13.74 7.81
N GLU A 16 12.57 -14.37 7.96
CA GLU A 16 11.36 -13.72 8.49
C GLU A 16 11.60 -13.19 9.92
N ASP A 17 12.14 -14.01 10.82
CA ASP A 17 12.42 -13.64 12.21
C ASP A 17 13.43 -12.48 12.31
N GLN A 18 14.49 -12.51 11.48
CA GLN A 18 15.48 -11.44 11.41
C GLN A 18 14.87 -10.13 10.88
N ALA A 19 13.97 -10.21 9.91
CA ALA A 19 13.30 -9.05 9.36
C ALA A 19 12.37 -8.39 10.39
N ASP A 20 11.64 -9.18 11.17
CA ASP A 20 10.76 -8.65 12.20
C ASP A 20 11.54 -8.02 13.36
N LEU A 21 12.66 -8.64 13.78
CA LEU A 21 13.59 -8.03 14.73
C LEU A 21 14.13 -6.69 14.22
N LEU A 22 14.55 -6.62 12.95
CA LEU A 22 15.06 -5.40 12.35
C LEU A 22 13.98 -4.32 12.25
N LYS A 23 12.76 -4.66 11.81
CA LYS A 23 11.63 -3.72 11.79
C LYS A 23 11.37 -3.13 13.17
N GLN A 24 11.31 -3.96 14.22
CA GLN A 24 11.10 -3.51 15.60
C GLN A 24 12.25 -2.61 16.09
N ALA A 25 13.49 -2.96 15.79
CA ALA A 25 14.65 -2.17 16.16
C ALA A 25 14.69 -0.78 15.49
N LEU A 26 14.09 -0.64 14.30
CA LEU A 26 14.05 0.63 13.58
C LEU A 26 12.99 1.61 14.10
N LEU A 27 11.88 1.13 14.67
CA LEU A 27 10.75 1.97 15.10
C LEU A 27 11.12 3.12 16.05
N PRO A 28 11.96 2.92 17.10
CA PRO A 28 12.33 4.00 18.02
C PRO A 28 13.06 5.16 17.32
N PHE A 29 13.76 4.90 16.23
CA PHE A 29 14.48 5.93 15.49
C PHE A 29 13.54 6.81 14.66
N ALA A 30 12.36 6.32 14.29
CA ALA A 30 11.40 7.07 13.48
C ALA A 30 10.86 8.34 14.17
N GLU A 31 10.98 8.41 15.49
CA GLU A 31 10.51 9.55 16.29
C GLU A 31 11.56 10.66 16.46
N THR A 32 12.82 10.39 16.13
CA THR A 32 13.95 11.31 16.41
C THR A 32 13.96 12.57 15.54
N SER A 33 13.56 12.47 14.26
CA SER A 33 13.42 13.62 13.37
C SER A 33 12.56 13.28 12.14
N PRO A 34 12.00 14.28 11.43
CA PRO A 34 11.28 14.05 10.17
C PRO A 34 12.11 13.32 9.10
N ALA A 35 13.40 13.62 9.02
CA ALA A 35 14.32 12.96 8.08
C ALA A 35 14.55 11.49 8.47
N MET A 36 14.68 11.20 9.76
CA MET A 36 14.84 9.82 10.24
C MET A 36 13.56 9.02 10.07
N ARG A 37 12.39 9.61 10.34
CA ARG A 37 11.08 9.00 10.07
C ARG A 37 10.97 8.50 8.63
N ASP A 38 11.38 9.33 7.69
CA ASP A 38 11.35 9.03 6.26
C ASP A 38 12.31 7.89 5.89
N ALA A 39 13.56 7.96 6.36
CA ALA A 39 14.56 6.93 6.12
C ALA A 39 14.14 5.57 6.72
N VAL A 40 13.63 5.58 7.97
CA VAL A 40 13.13 4.39 8.65
C VAL A 40 11.91 3.82 7.93
N GLY A 41 10.94 4.64 7.53
CA GLY A 41 9.77 4.16 6.81
C GLY A 41 10.12 3.53 5.46
N ARG A 42 11.09 4.09 4.72
CA ARG A 42 11.58 3.49 3.46
C ARG A 42 12.23 2.14 3.71
N LEU A 43 13.15 2.06 4.69
CA LEU A 43 13.80 0.81 5.07
C LEU A 43 12.77 -0.24 5.51
N TYR A 44 11.79 0.16 6.32
CA TYR A 44 10.72 -0.71 6.77
C TYR A 44 9.96 -1.32 5.58
N VAL A 45 9.52 -0.50 4.63
CA VAL A 45 8.77 -0.96 3.45
C VAL A 45 9.63 -1.85 2.54
N GLN A 46 10.90 -1.52 2.35
CA GLN A 46 11.81 -2.34 1.55
C GLN A 46 12.08 -3.70 2.20
N ILE A 47 12.33 -3.74 3.52
CA ILE A 47 12.47 -4.99 4.28
C ILE A 47 11.19 -5.81 4.17
N LYS A 48 10.02 -5.17 4.37
CA LYS A 48 8.71 -5.80 4.19
C LYS A 48 8.63 -6.47 2.81
N ASN A 49 8.86 -5.75 1.73
CA ASN A 49 8.76 -6.29 0.37
C ASN A 49 9.74 -7.44 0.08
N LEU A 50 10.93 -7.43 0.69
CA LEU A 50 11.92 -8.51 0.57
C LEU A 50 11.56 -9.76 1.39
N THR A 51 10.76 -9.61 2.44
CA THR A 51 10.42 -10.68 3.37
C THR A 51 8.96 -11.08 3.34
N THR A 52 8.13 -10.42 2.54
CA THR A 52 6.71 -10.72 2.37
C THR A 52 6.59 -12.19 1.93
N PRO A 53 6.01 -13.07 2.76
CA PRO A 53 5.75 -14.44 2.38
C PRO A 53 4.63 -14.48 1.33
N ASP A 54 4.49 -15.62 0.65
CA ASP A 54 3.36 -15.85 -0.25
C ASP A 54 2.02 -15.61 0.48
N PRO A 55 0.95 -15.16 -0.23
CA PRO A 55 -0.31 -14.75 0.37
C PRO A 55 -0.86 -15.75 1.40
N GLY A 56 -1.09 -15.32 2.66
CA GLY A 56 -1.75 -16.15 3.68
C GLY A 56 -1.37 -15.93 5.16
N THR A 57 -0.53 -14.94 5.50
CA THR A 57 -0.05 -14.70 6.89
C THR A 57 -0.56 -13.38 7.48
N THR A 58 -0.18 -13.09 8.73
CA THR A 58 -0.51 -11.92 9.57
C THR A 58 -0.01 -10.56 9.06
N GLU A 59 0.48 -10.50 7.82
CA GLU A 59 1.13 -9.31 7.28
C GLU A 59 0.19 -8.13 6.99
N PRO A 60 0.75 -6.90 6.90
CA PRO A 60 0.01 -5.74 6.45
C PRO A 60 -0.60 -6.00 5.08
N PHE A 61 -1.91 -5.81 4.96
CA PHE A 61 -2.62 -5.91 3.68
C PHE A 61 -3.14 -4.54 3.26
N VAL A 62 -3.29 -4.37 1.95
CA VAL A 62 -4.00 -3.23 1.36
C VAL A 62 -5.37 -3.73 0.93
N MET A 63 -6.43 -3.23 1.56
CA MET A 63 -7.79 -3.45 1.11
C MET A 63 -8.14 -2.40 0.07
N ILE A 64 -8.32 -2.82 -1.17
CA ILE A 64 -8.72 -1.96 -2.28
C ILE A 64 -10.24 -2.01 -2.42
N ARG A 65 -10.90 -0.84 -2.49
CA ARG A 65 -12.35 -0.76 -2.76
C ARG A 65 -12.59 -0.93 -4.26
N PRO A 66 -13.23 -2.02 -4.73
CA PRO A 66 -13.24 -2.34 -6.17
C PRO A 66 -13.83 -1.25 -7.06
N ALA A 67 -14.98 -0.67 -6.68
CA ALA A 67 -15.63 0.38 -7.45
C ALA A 67 -14.80 1.66 -7.54
N GLN A 68 -14.07 2.00 -6.47
CA GLN A 68 -13.22 3.20 -6.45
C GLN A 68 -11.94 2.97 -7.25
N ASN A 69 -11.34 1.79 -7.16
CA ASN A 69 -10.20 1.43 -7.99
C ASN A 69 -10.55 1.40 -9.48
N ALA A 70 -11.71 0.84 -9.84
CA ALA A 70 -12.20 0.88 -11.22
C ALA A 70 -12.33 2.34 -11.70
N ALA A 71 -12.94 3.21 -10.90
CA ALA A 71 -13.05 4.63 -11.24
C ALA A 71 -11.69 5.32 -11.45
N VAL A 72 -10.66 4.98 -10.65
CA VAL A 72 -9.29 5.48 -10.87
C VAL A 72 -8.75 4.98 -12.21
N VAL A 73 -8.86 3.67 -12.48
CA VAL A 73 -8.34 3.06 -13.71
C VAL A 73 -9.02 3.64 -14.95
N ASP A 74 -10.34 3.70 -14.95
CA ASP A 74 -11.14 4.26 -16.06
C ASP A 74 -10.79 5.73 -16.30
N TRP A 75 -10.59 6.50 -15.22
CA TRP A 75 -10.19 7.90 -15.35
C TRP A 75 -8.78 8.05 -15.91
N LEU A 76 -7.81 7.26 -15.44
CA LEU A 76 -6.44 7.27 -15.98
C LEU A 76 -6.40 6.86 -17.45
N GLU A 77 -7.22 5.88 -17.84
CA GLU A 77 -7.35 5.48 -19.24
C GLU A 77 -7.82 6.65 -20.12
N ALA A 78 -8.86 7.35 -19.69
CA ALA A 78 -9.47 8.42 -20.48
C ALA A 78 -8.73 9.77 -20.42
N ASN A 79 -7.98 10.06 -19.34
CA ASN A 79 -7.48 11.41 -19.07
C ASN A 79 -5.96 11.52 -18.97
N SER A 80 -5.25 10.43 -18.67
CA SER A 80 -3.79 10.50 -18.55
C SER A 80 -3.15 10.75 -19.90
N LYS A 81 -2.08 11.56 -19.93
CA LYS A 81 -1.24 11.67 -21.14
C LYS A 81 -0.50 10.37 -21.45
N ARG A 82 -0.37 9.47 -20.47
CA ARG A 82 0.36 8.20 -20.59
C ARG A 82 -0.38 7.06 -19.87
N PRO A 83 -1.57 6.65 -20.34
CA PRO A 83 -2.45 5.73 -19.62
C PRO A 83 -1.77 4.47 -19.09
N MET A 84 -1.04 3.75 -19.95
CA MET A 84 -0.36 2.50 -19.58
C MET A 84 0.71 2.71 -18.50
N LYS A 85 1.45 3.82 -18.57
CA LYS A 85 2.48 4.14 -17.57
C LYS A 85 1.84 4.64 -16.28
N ALA A 86 0.75 5.40 -16.36
CA ALA A 86 0.01 5.86 -15.20
C ALA A 86 -0.62 4.71 -14.42
N MET A 87 -1.23 3.73 -15.11
CA MET A 87 -1.72 2.51 -14.49
C MET A 87 -0.62 1.67 -13.84
N ARG A 88 0.57 1.61 -14.46
CA ARG A 88 1.72 0.94 -13.84
C ARG A 88 2.24 1.67 -12.61
N VAL A 89 2.33 3.01 -12.64
CA VAL A 89 2.66 3.81 -11.46
C VAL A 89 1.63 3.54 -10.37
N TRP A 90 0.33 3.62 -10.69
CA TRP A 90 -0.76 3.35 -9.75
C TRP A 90 -0.62 2.00 -9.05
N ALA A 91 -0.38 0.92 -9.82
CA ALA A 91 -0.15 -0.40 -9.27
C ALA A 91 1.08 -0.43 -8.33
N LEU A 92 2.19 0.18 -8.75
CA LEU A 92 3.43 0.24 -7.97
C LEU A 92 3.25 0.94 -6.62
N LEU A 93 2.37 1.94 -6.52
CA LEU A 93 2.17 2.67 -5.27
C LEU A 93 1.68 1.76 -4.14
N PHE A 94 0.91 0.72 -4.44
CA PHE A 94 0.38 -0.21 -3.44
C PHE A 94 1.46 -1.05 -2.77
N ASP A 95 2.50 -1.44 -3.51
CA ASP A 95 3.61 -2.23 -2.97
C ASP A 95 4.44 -1.44 -1.95
N HIS A 96 4.40 -0.11 -2.05
CA HIS A 96 5.21 0.80 -1.26
C HIS A 96 4.42 1.64 -0.27
N LEU A 97 3.23 1.19 0.13
CA LEU A 97 2.51 1.83 1.23
C LEU A 97 3.15 1.48 2.58
N MET A 98 3.38 2.51 3.38
CA MET A 98 3.69 2.37 4.80
C MET A 98 2.44 1.80 5.51
N PRO A 99 2.59 0.69 6.26
CA PRO A 99 1.49 0.16 7.05
C PRO A 99 0.94 1.22 8.02
N HIS A 100 -0.37 1.19 8.24
CA HIS A 100 -1.11 2.05 9.16
C HIS A 100 -1.26 3.53 8.77
N THR A 101 -0.30 4.13 8.05
CA THR A 101 -0.41 5.54 7.63
C THR A 101 -0.92 5.72 6.21
N GLY A 102 -0.74 4.71 5.35
CA GLY A 102 -1.06 4.82 3.93
C GLY A 102 -0.14 5.79 3.17
N GLN A 103 0.97 6.21 3.79
CA GLN A 103 1.99 7.03 3.14
C GLN A 103 2.68 6.21 2.05
N ILE A 104 2.89 6.81 0.89
CA ILE A 104 3.64 6.22 -0.22
C ILE A 104 5.13 6.43 0.05
N MET A 105 5.85 5.34 0.32
CA MET A 105 7.29 5.34 0.62
C MET A 105 8.12 5.12 -0.65
N LEU A 106 7.82 5.92 -1.68
CA LEU A 106 8.58 5.98 -2.93
C LEU A 106 8.90 7.42 -3.27
N THR A 107 10.15 7.65 -3.65
CA THR A 107 10.58 8.87 -4.31
C THR A 107 10.20 8.83 -5.79
N ARG A 108 10.17 10.01 -6.39
CA ARG A 108 9.93 10.16 -7.83
C ARG A 108 10.99 9.45 -8.66
N GLU A 109 12.23 9.51 -8.21
CA GLU A 109 13.39 8.90 -8.85
C GLU A 109 13.30 7.37 -8.83
N GLU A 110 12.90 6.77 -7.71
CA GLU A 110 12.67 5.32 -7.61
C GLU A 110 11.51 4.85 -8.52
N ILE A 111 10.42 5.62 -8.61
CA ILE A 111 9.33 5.32 -9.55
C ILE A 111 9.81 5.43 -11.00
N SER A 112 10.62 6.45 -11.30
CA SER A 112 11.20 6.69 -12.64
C SER A 112 12.02 5.48 -13.09
N GLU A 113 12.88 4.96 -12.21
CA GLU A 113 13.70 3.78 -12.44
C GLU A 113 12.84 2.52 -12.61
N ALA A 114 11.92 2.26 -11.68
CA ALA A 114 11.07 1.06 -11.71
C ALA A 114 10.18 0.98 -12.96
N ILE A 115 9.68 2.11 -13.45
CA ILE A 115 8.75 2.17 -14.59
C ILE A 115 9.45 2.40 -15.94
N GLY A 116 10.70 2.86 -15.92
CA GLY A 116 11.48 3.21 -17.11
C GLY A 116 10.90 4.40 -17.87
N ILE A 117 10.61 5.50 -17.16
CA ILE A 117 10.17 6.79 -17.73
C ILE A 117 10.95 7.93 -17.09
N ARG A 118 10.82 9.17 -17.59
CA ARG A 118 11.51 10.32 -16.99
C ARG A 118 10.86 10.71 -15.65
N ALA A 119 11.66 11.20 -14.70
CA ALA A 119 11.16 11.69 -13.42
C ALA A 119 10.09 12.79 -13.59
N ASP A 120 10.22 13.65 -14.59
CA ASP A 120 9.20 14.68 -14.89
C ASP A 120 7.86 14.08 -15.32
N ASP A 121 7.89 12.95 -16.04
CA ASP A 121 6.67 12.22 -16.44
C ASP A 121 6.03 11.55 -15.23
N VAL A 122 6.83 11.06 -14.28
CA VAL A 122 6.32 10.59 -12.98
C VAL A 122 5.63 11.72 -12.24
N SER A 123 6.23 12.91 -12.13
CA SER A 123 5.60 14.07 -11.49
C SER A 123 4.26 14.43 -12.15
N GLN A 124 4.16 14.35 -13.48
CA GLN A 124 2.90 14.58 -14.19
C GLN A 124 1.84 13.54 -13.80
N ILE A 125 2.19 12.26 -13.80
CA ILE A 125 1.28 11.16 -13.42
C ILE A 125 0.84 11.30 -11.94
N MET A 126 1.76 11.59 -11.03
CA MET A 126 1.43 11.81 -9.62
C MET A 126 0.46 12.99 -9.45
N ASN A 127 0.63 14.07 -10.22
CA ASN A 127 -0.30 15.19 -10.22
C ASN A 127 -1.67 14.83 -10.83
N GLU A 128 -1.73 13.98 -11.85
CA GLU A 128 -2.97 13.44 -12.39
C GLU A 128 -3.74 12.65 -11.32
N LEU A 129 -3.05 11.77 -10.59
CA LEU A 129 -3.62 11.00 -9.47
C LEU A 129 -4.11 11.90 -8.33
N VAL A 130 -3.36 12.95 -7.98
CA VAL A 130 -3.79 13.97 -7.00
C VAL A 130 -5.02 14.72 -7.48
N LYS A 131 -5.05 15.12 -8.76
CA LYS A 131 -6.17 15.85 -9.36
C LYS A 131 -7.46 15.03 -9.36
N PHE A 132 -7.36 13.73 -9.62
CA PHE A 132 -8.50 12.82 -9.51
C PHE A 132 -8.92 12.60 -8.04
N GLY A 133 -7.98 12.68 -7.10
CA GLY A 133 -8.18 12.38 -5.69
C GLY A 133 -7.89 10.92 -5.33
N ALA A 134 -7.17 10.18 -6.18
CA ALA A 134 -6.70 8.82 -5.86
C ALA A 134 -5.65 8.83 -4.74
N ILE A 135 -4.84 9.89 -4.71
CA ILE A 135 -3.83 10.15 -3.69
C ILE A 135 -3.94 11.63 -3.27
N PHE A 136 -3.34 11.99 -2.14
CA PHE A 136 -3.17 13.39 -1.74
C PHE A 136 -1.72 13.68 -1.40
N SER A 137 -1.35 14.96 -1.45
CA SER A 137 0.01 15.40 -1.18
C SER A 137 0.06 16.40 -0.04
N GLU A 138 1.03 16.25 0.86
CA GLU A 138 1.32 17.22 1.91
C GLU A 138 2.74 17.75 1.75
N ARG A 139 2.94 19.02 2.13
CA ARG A 139 4.27 19.62 2.19
C ARG A 139 4.74 19.68 3.62
N GLU A 140 5.88 19.08 3.89
CA GLU A 140 6.53 19.13 5.18
C GLU A 140 7.79 20.00 5.09
N ARG A 141 7.91 21.00 5.99
CA ARG A 141 9.15 21.76 6.12
C ARG A 141 10.16 20.88 6.85
N VAL A 142 11.27 20.59 6.18
CA VAL A 142 12.40 19.87 6.76
C VAL A 142 13.45 20.89 7.18
N GLU A 143 13.89 20.83 8.43
CA GLU A 143 14.97 21.69 8.92
C GLU A 143 16.22 21.52 8.05
N GLY A 144 16.83 22.64 7.66
CA GLY A 144 18.00 22.67 6.77
C GLY A 144 17.68 22.65 5.27
N LEU A 145 16.44 22.37 4.85
CA LEU A 145 16.06 22.44 3.44
C LEU A 145 15.58 23.86 3.08
N ARG A 146 16.29 24.55 2.18
CA ARG A 146 15.82 25.84 1.63
C ARG A 146 14.74 25.60 0.58
N GLY A 147 13.54 26.15 0.78
CA GLY A 147 12.45 26.11 -0.20
C GLY A 147 11.11 25.64 0.38
N PRO A 148 10.17 25.21 -0.48
CA PRO A 148 8.79 24.89 -0.08
C PRO A 148 8.64 23.60 0.76
N GLY A 149 9.73 22.91 1.09
CA GLY A 149 9.73 21.65 1.84
C GLY A 149 9.65 20.41 0.96
N LEU A 150 9.62 19.24 1.61
CA LEU A 150 9.48 17.95 0.96
C LEU A 150 8.00 17.66 0.69
N VAL A 151 7.68 17.14 -0.50
CA VAL A 151 6.33 16.67 -0.83
C VAL A 151 6.21 15.20 -0.44
N ARG A 152 5.21 14.88 0.37
CA ARG A 152 4.82 13.51 0.72
C ARG A 152 3.50 13.17 0.05
N TYR A 153 3.35 11.93 -0.37
CA TYR A 153 2.10 11.43 -0.94
C TYR A 153 1.49 10.37 -0.05
N TYR A 154 0.17 10.34 -0.02
CA TYR A 154 -0.62 9.39 0.76
C TYR A 154 -1.75 8.84 -0.08
N MET A 155 -2.03 7.56 0.11
CA MET A 155 -3.15 6.88 -0.51
C MET A 155 -4.46 7.42 0.04
N ASN A 156 -5.44 7.69 -0.83
CA ASN A 156 -6.77 8.03 -0.35
C ASN A 156 -7.44 6.80 0.29
N ARG A 157 -7.78 6.88 1.59
CA ARG A 157 -8.48 5.82 2.34
C ARG A 157 -9.81 5.38 1.72
N HIS A 158 -10.43 6.24 0.92
CA HIS A 158 -11.65 5.92 0.20
C HIS A 158 -11.39 5.01 -1.01
N VAL A 159 -10.16 4.96 -1.52
CA VAL A 159 -9.74 4.07 -2.60
C VAL A 159 -9.11 2.81 -2.05
N ALA A 160 -8.18 2.94 -1.12
CA ALA A 160 -7.53 1.82 -0.47
C ALA A 160 -7.16 2.11 0.98
N GLU A 161 -7.30 1.10 1.83
CA GLU A 161 -7.04 1.17 3.26
C GLU A 161 -5.96 0.14 3.63
N VAL A 162 -4.96 0.56 4.40
CA VAL A 162 -3.94 -0.32 4.94
C VAL A 162 -4.41 -0.88 6.28
N GLY A 163 -4.36 -2.20 6.45
CA GLY A 163 -4.74 -2.88 7.68
C GLY A 163 -3.76 -3.98 8.07
N SER A 164 -3.90 -4.52 9.28
CA SER A 164 -3.23 -5.75 9.70
C SER A 164 -4.26 -6.81 10.10
N ARG A 165 -3.87 -8.09 10.20
CA ARG A 165 -4.82 -9.14 10.57
C ARG A 165 -5.43 -8.96 11.98
N ALA A 166 -4.77 -8.21 12.87
CA ALA A 166 -5.36 -7.78 14.15
C ALA A 166 -6.65 -6.97 13.92
N THR A 167 -6.69 -6.16 12.86
CA THR A 167 -7.88 -5.43 12.42
C THR A 167 -8.93 -6.36 11.80
N GLN A 168 -8.56 -7.51 11.23
CA GLN A 168 -9.52 -8.50 10.70
C GLN A 168 -10.25 -9.27 11.79
N GLU A 169 -9.60 -9.59 12.91
CA GLU A 169 -10.26 -10.21 14.07
C GLU A 169 -11.30 -9.24 14.66
N GLU A 170 -10.97 -7.95 14.73
CA GLU A 170 -11.88 -6.88 15.13
C GLU A 170 -13.03 -6.67 14.12
N LEU A 171 -12.75 -6.69 12.81
CA LEU A 171 -13.76 -6.60 11.75
C LEU A 171 -14.62 -7.88 11.65
N ALA A 172 -14.12 -9.04 12.08
CA ALA A 172 -14.87 -10.29 12.14
C ALA A 172 -15.86 -10.33 13.31
N LEU A 173 -15.64 -9.50 14.34
CA LEU A 173 -16.59 -9.26 15.44
C LEU A 173 -17.74 -8.33 15.03
N ILE A 174 -17.59 -7.57 13.93
CA ILE A 174 -18.69 -6.80 13.35
C ILE A 174 -19.68 -7.79 12.75
N PRO A 175 -20.96 -7.79 13.18
CA PRO A 175 -21.96 -8.71 12.66
C PRO A 175 -22.05 -8.56 11.14
N LYS A 176 -21.76 -9.63 10.41
CA LYS A 176 -21.95 -9.65 8.96
C LYS A 176 -23.43 -9.37 8.66
N PRO A 177 -23.78 -8.44 7.75
CA PRO A 177 -25.16 -8.29 7.33
C PRO A 177 -25.68 -9.64 6.85
N GLY A 178 -26.78 -10.08 7.45
CA GLY A 178 -27.24 -11.47 7.42
C GLY A 178 -27.29 -12.06 6.01
N THR A 179 -26.85 -13.32 5.90
CA THR A 179 -26.94 -14.14 4.69
C THR A 179 -28.37 -14.09 4.15
N LYS A 180 -28.59 -13.35 3.06
CA LYS A 180 -29.91 -13.29 2.43
C LYS A 180 -30.19 -14.60 1.67
N LEU A 181 -31.29 -15.23 2.06
CA LEU A 181 -32.22 -16.06 1.27
C LEU A 181 -31.75 -17.49 0.95
N GLU A 182 -32.09 -18.43 1.83
CA GLU A 182 -32.40 -19.79 1.40
C GLU A 182 -33.73 -19.78 0.64
N ILE A 183 -33.70 -20.24 -0.60
CA ILE A 183 -34.91 -20.50 -1.39
C ILE A 183 -35.58 -21.73 -0.76
N VAL A 184 -36.66 -21.51 -0.02
CA VAL A 184 -37.57 -22.59 0.37
C VAL A 184 -38.32 -23.02 -0.88
N GLN A 185 -37.83 -24.06 -1.56
CA GLN A 185 -38.62 -24.76 -2.56
C GLN A 185 -39.75 -25.51 -1.87
N GLY A 186 -40.97 -24.98 -2.01
CA GLY A 186 -42.18 -25.67 -1.63
C GLY A 186 -42.53 -26.82 -2.59
N GLY A 187 -42.74 -28.00 -2.01
CA GLY A 187 -43.82 -28.93 -2.36
C GLY A 187 -43.64 -29.91 -3.53
N LYS A 188 -43.60 -31.21 -3.22
CA LYS A 188 -44.64 -32.22 -3.58
C LYS A 188 -44.13 -33.66 -3.37
N ARG A 189 -44.55 -34.29 -2.28
CA ARG A 189 -45.44 -35.47 -2.21
C ARG A 189 -45.42 -36.03 -0.80
#